data_AF-A0AAU2IKW7-F1
#
_entry.id   AF-A0AAU2IKW7-F1
#
_cell.length_a   1.000
_cell.length_b   1.000
_cell.length_c   1.000
_cell.angle_alpha   90.00
_cell.angle_beta   90.00
_cell.angle_gamma   90.00
#
_symmetry.space_group_name_H-M   'P 1'
#
loop_
_entity.id
_entity.type
_entity.pdbx_description
1 polymer ?
#
loop_
_entity_poly.entity_id
_entity_poly.type
_entity_poly.pdbx_seq_one_letter_code
_entity_poly.pdbx_strand_id
1 'polypeptide(L)'
;MELTLLGTGAPTGLPRPDCPCAACATALGPGARAATALLIDGTLLLDLTPGAAFAAARSGHSLSGVRQVLLSHPHDGPPVEVPAGLVTPGRVPDGSELALLTGHRVRALPMDSPGTGYEVTGPDGERLLYLPPGSAPAGFEEAERPYEMVLADIVDRPDAAARLRAVGAIGATTDVLAVHIDHDVPPGPELTRRLAAAGARAVPDGTTLVVGAYEDVPDVPRRTLVLGGARSGKSVEAERRLEAFPGVLYVATGGTRGGDTEWSQRVALHRERRPGSWSTTETCDLVPLLAQDGPPLLIDCLSLWLTYAMDEVRAWDDAEWAGGGERALREKVAALTEAVRNTPRTVVAVSNEVGSGIVPATASGRRYRDELGRLNTAFAAECEQVLLVVAGQALVLRG
;
A
#
# COMPACT_ATOMS: atom_id res chain seq x y z
N MET A 1 -18.67 19.76 -1.92
CA MET A 1 -18.91 19.04 -0.64
C MET A 1 -17.69 19.18 0.28
N GLU A 2 -17.87 19.76 1.47
CA GLU A 2 -16.86 19.91 2.53
C GLU A 2 -16.86 18.69 3.47
N LEU A 3 -15.68 18.15 3.77
CA LEU A 3 -15.46 16.99 4.63
C LEU A 3 -14.50 17.37 5.76
N THR A 4 -14.94 17.26 7.01
CA THR A 4 -14.07 17.36 8.18
C THR A 4 -13.82 15.99 8.80
N LEU A 5 -12.56 15.59 8.91
CA LEU A 5 -12.16 14.35 9.57
C LEU A 5 -12.00 14.59 11.07
N LEU A 6 -13.05 14.40 11.86
CA LEU A 6 -13.03 14.61 13.31
C LEU A 6 -12.08 13.65 14.04
N GLY A 7 -11.87 12.47 13.46
CA GLY A 7 -10.88 11.48 13.85
C GLY A 7 -10.46 10.66 12.64
N THR A 8 -9.29 10.04 12.72
CA THR A 8 -8.70 9.24 11.62
C THR A 8 -8.09 7.91 12.08
N GLY A 9 -8.15 7.61 13.38
CA GLY A 9 -7.63 6.40 13.97
C GLY A 9 -8.61 5.23 13.88
N ALA A 10 -8.12 4.04 14.19
CA ALA A 10 -8.92 2.83 14.38
C ALA A 10 -10.05 3.04 15.43
N PRO A 11 -11.02 2.12 15.57
CA PRO A 11 -12.17 2.31 16.48
C PRO A 11 -11.81 2.62 17.94
N THR A 12 -10.65 2.19 18.42
CA THR A 12 -10.14 2.47 19.78
C THR A 12 -9.26 3.73 19.84
N GLY A 13 -9.02 4.39 18.72
CA GLY A 13 -8.06 5.47 18.55
C GLY A 13 -6.61 4.97 18.50
N LEU A 14 -5.70 5.92 18.28
CA LEU A 14 -4.25 5.72 18.33
C LEU A 14 -3.66 6.84 19.21
N PRO A 15 -3.00 6.53 20.34
CA PRO A 15 -2.59 5.22 20.80
C PRO A 15 -3.78 4.43 21.36
N ARG A 16 -3.72 3.09 21.26
CA ARG A 16 -4.65 2.23 21.99
C ARG A 16 -4.42 2.41 23.49
N PRO A 17 -5.47 2.67 24.31
CA PRO A 17 -5.32 3.05 25.73
C PRO A 17 -4.57 2.05 26.62
N ASP A 18 -4.65 0.76 26.31
CA ASP A 18 -4.11 -0.35 27.09
C ASP A 18 -2.89 -1.01 26.43
N CYS A 19 -2.36 -0.43 25.35
CA CYS A 19 -1.27 -1.04 24.58
C CYS A 19 0.08 -0.38 24.87
N PRO A 20 1.08 -1.14 25.38
CA PRO A 20 2.42 -0.62 25.67
C PRO A 20 3.38 -0.69 24.47
N CYS A 21 2.89 -0.94 23.25
CA CYS A 21 3.78 -1.12 22.09
C CYS A 21 4.49 0.18 21.69
N ALA A 22 5.59 0.06 20.94
CA ALA A 22 6.39 1.21 20.51
C ALA A 22 5.62 2.20 19.62
N ALA A 23 4.69 1.71 18.78
CA ALA A 23 3.84 2.57 17.96
C ALA A 23 2.90 3.42 18.83
N CYS A 24 2.21 2.81 19.81
CA CYS A 24 1.39 3.56 20.77
C CYS A 24 2.23 4.54 21.60
N ALA A 25 3.42 4.13 22.06
CA ALA A 25 4.30 5.01 22.83
C ALA A 25 4.76 6.26 22.04
N THR A 26 4.82 6.17 20.71
CA THR A 26 5.22 7.28 19.83
C THR A 26 4.03 8.04 19.24
N ALA A 27 2.83 7.48 19.29
CA ALA A 27 1.59 8.13 18.85
C ALA A 27 1.01 9.07 19.92
N LEU A 28 1.77 10.12 20.25
CA LEU A 28 1.37 11.13 21.23
C LEU A 28 1.34 12.52 20.58
N GLY A 29 0.63 13.46 21.22
CA GLY A 29 0.51 14.84 20.75
C GLY A 29 0.00 14.91 19.31
N PRO A 30 0.75 15.46 18.34
CA PRO A 30 0.33 15.55 16.94
C PRO A 30 0.25 14.19 16.22
N GLY A 31 0.83 13.12 16.78
CA GLY A 31 0.74 11.77 16.25
C GLY A 31 -0.46 10.97 16.77
N ALA A 32 -1.21 11.51 17.73
CA ALA A 32 -2.41 10.87 18.26
C ALA A 32 -3.60 11.07 17.29
N ARG A 33 -4.46 10.06 17.21
CA ARG A 33 -5.65 10.02 16.37
C ARG A 33 -6.84 9.53 17.18
N ALA A 34 -7.92 10.30 17.22
CA ALA A 34 -9.22 9.87 17.71
C ALA A 34 -9.83 8.83 16.76
N ALA A 35 -10.77 8.04 17.27
CA ALA A 35 -11.52 7.09 16.45
C ALA A 35 -12.21 7.79 15.28
N THR A 36 -12.15 7.17 14.10
CA THR A 36 -12.61 7.79 12.85
C THR A 36 -14.06 8.24 12.94
N ALA A 37 -14.29 9.50 12.58
CA ALA A 37 -15.60 10.13 12.50
C ALA A 37 -15.54 11.26 11.47
N LEU A 38 -16.55 11.37 10.60
CA LEU A 38 -16.54 12.26 9.45
C LEU A 38 -17.76 13.19 9.49
N LEU A 39 -17.53 14.50 9.44
CA LEU A 39 -18.59 15.49 9.32
C LEU A 39 -18.61 16.06 7.90
N ILE A 40 -19.72 15.86 7.19
CA ILE A 40 -19.91 16.28 5.81
C ILE A 40 -20.91 17.44 5.76
N ASP A 41 -20.47 18.58 5.21
CA ASP A 41 -21.21 19.83 5.08
C ASP A 41 -21.91 20.29 6.37
N GLY A 42 -21.38 19.91 7.54
CA GLY A 42 -21.99 20.17 8.85
C GLY A 42 -23.34 19.49 9.09
N THR A 43 -23.80 18.60 8.20
CA THR A 43 -25.18 18.08 8.19
C THR A 43 -25.28 16.56 8.24
N LEU A 44 -24.28 15.84 7.73
CA LEU A 44 -24.18 14.38 7.78
C LEU A 44 -22.96 14.00 8.63
N LEU A 45 -23.19 13.17 9.64
CA LEU A 45 -22.12 12.59 10.45
C LEU A 45 -22.01 11.09 10.14
N LEU A 46 -20.85 10.65 9.65
CA LEU A 46 -20.52 9.23 9.52
C LEU A 46 -19.67 8.82 10.72
N ASP A 47 -20.11 7.76 11.39
CA ASP A 47 -19.59 7.22 12.65
C ASP A 47 -19.60 8.21 13.82
N LEU A 48 -20.53 8.01 14.76
CA LEU A 48 -20.56 8.74 16.02
C LEU A 48 -19.70 8.01 17.06
N THR A 49 -18.43 8.40 17.17
CA THR A 49 -17.47 7.82 18.11
C THR A 49 -17.39 8.61 19.44
N PRO A 50 -16.86 8.01 20.52
CA PRO A 50 -16.59 8.73 21.76
C PRO A 50 -15.75 9.99 21.51
N GLY A 51 -16.24 11.14 21.97
CA GLY A 51 -15.53 12.41 21.84
C GLY A 51 -15.73 13.15 20.51
N ALA A 52 -16.51 12.61 19.56
CA ALA A 52 -16.77 13.26 18.27
C ALA A 52 -17.32 14.71 18.40
N ALA A 53 -18.20 14.96 19.39
CA ALA A 53 -18.71 16.31 19.65
C ALA A 53 -17.62 17.30 20.08
N PHE A 54 -16.68 16.85 20.91
CA PHE A 54 -15.55 17.67 21.33
C PHE A 54 -14.54 17.86 20.18
N ALA A 55 -14.31 16.81 19.39
CA ALA A 55 -13.47 16.88 18.20
C ALA A 55 -14.03 17.89 17.17
N ALA A 56 -15.35 17.89 16.94
CA ALA A 56 -16.02 18.89 16.11
C ALA A 56 -15.78 20.31 16.63
N ALA A 57 -16.02 20.55 17.93
CA ALA A 57 -15.81 21.87 18.53
C ALA A 57 -14.35 22.36 18.42
N ARG A 58 -13.36 21.48 18.66
CA ARG A 58 -11.94 21.82 18.47
C ARG A 58 -11.58 22.16 17.03
N SER A 59 -12.31 21.59 16.08
CA SER A 59 -12.11 21.80 14.64
C SER A 59 -12.93 22.99 14.11
N GLY A 60 -13.59 23.75 14.99
CA GLY A 60 -14.39 24.92 14.62
C GLY A 60 -15.84 24.62 14.22
N HIS A 61 -16.31 23.38 14.41
CA HIS A 61 -17.62 22.91 13.97
C HIS A 61 -18.59 22.67 15.12
N SER A 62 -19.88 22.87 14.87
CA SER A 62 -20.98 22.51 15.79
C SER A 62 -21.76 21.33 15.22
N LEU A 63 -22.13 20.36 16.06
CA LEU A 63 -23.00 19.25 15.66
C LEU A 63 -24.50 19.62 15.63
N SER A 64 -24.88 20.85 16.01
CA SER A 64 -26.29 21.28 16.03
C SER A 64 -26.97 21.30 14.65
N GLY A 65 -26.16 21.40 13.58
CA GLY A 65 -26.60 21.33 12.19
C GLY A 65 -26.80 19.91 11.66
N VAL A 66 -26.30 18.89 12.37
CA VAL A 66 -26.37 17.50 11.92
C VAL A 66 -27.82 17.03 11.88
N ARG A 67 -28.24 16.56 10.70
CA ARG A 67 -29.59 16.04 10.43
C ARG A 67 -29.61 14.54 10.21
N GLN A 68 -28.45 13.94 9.94
CA GLN A 68 -28.31 12.51 9.77
C GLN A 68 -27.03 12.01 10.44
N VAL A 69 -27.14 10.92 11.19
CA VAL A 69 -25.99 10.19 11.74
C VAL A 69 -26.04 8.75 11.21
N LEU A 70 -24.99 8.30 10.54
CA LEU A 70 -24.88 6.95 9.98
C LEU A 70 -23.67 6.22 10.55
N LEU A 71 -23.85 4.96 10.94
CA LEU A 71 -22.81 4.09 11.46
C LEU A 71 -22.37 3.09 10.38
N SER A 72 -21.08 3.01 10.11
CA SER A 72 -20.47 2.09 9.15
C SER A 72 -20.21 0.72 9.79
N HIS A 73 -19.96 0.65 11.09
CA HIS A 73 -19.66 -0.59 11.82
C HIS A 73 -20.30 -0.54 13.22
N PRO A 74 -20.56 -1.70 13.85
CA PRO A 74 -20.93 -1.73 15.26
C PRO A 74 -19.78 -1.14 16.08
N HIS A 75 -20.09 -0.33 17.10
CA HIS A 75 -19.08 0.09 18.05
C HIS A 75 -18.91 -1.00 19.12
N ASP A 76 -17.76 -1.69 19.10
CA ASP A 76 -17.39 -2.70 20.10
C ASP A 76 -16.87 -2.08 21.42
N GLY A 77 -16.97 -0.74 21.55
CA GLY A 77 -16.52 0.04 22.70
C GLY A 77 -17.63 0.34 23.72
N PRO A 78 -17.33 1.16 24.75
CA PRO A 78 -18.36 1.62 25.69
C PRO A 78 -19.47 2.37 24.94
N PRO A 79 -20.73 2.33 25.45
CA PRO A 79 -21.85 3.01 24.81
C PRO A 79 -21.52 4.47 24.54
N VAL A 80 -21.72 4.91 23.31
CA VAL A 80 -21.54 6.32 22.94
C VAL A 80 -22.77 7.08 23.39
N GLU A 81 -22.61 8.02 24.32
CA GLU A 81 -23.69 8.95 24.65
C GLU A 81 -24.00 9.83 23.45
N VAL A 82 -25.23 9.74 22.95
CA VAL A 82 -25.71 10.60 21.88
C VAL A 82 -25.94 12.00 22.47
N PRO A 83 -25.23 13.04 21.99
CA PRO A 83 -25.41 14.40 22.50
C PRO A 83 -26.87 14.85 22.41
N ALA A 84 -27.34 15.57 23.43
CA ALA A 84 -28.71 16.08 23.46
C ALA A 84 -29.01 16.92 22.21
N GLY A 85 -30.11 16.60 21.51
CA GLY A 85 -30.52 17.26 20.27
C GLY A 85 -29.91 16.71 18.99
N LEU A 86 -28.95 15.77 19.08
CA LEU A 86 -28.47 15.03 17.93
C LEU A 86 -29.48 13.94 17.54
N VAL A 87 -29.67 13.73 16.23
CA VAL A 87 -30.54 12.68 15.73
C VAL A 87 -30.01 11.29 16.08
N THR A 88 -30.91 10.32 16.22
CA THR A 88 -30.53 8.94 16.56
C THR A 88 -29.64 8.33 15.47
N PRO A 89 -28.47 7.76 15.83
CA PRO A 89 -27.63 7.04 14.89
C PRO A 89 -28.35 5.85 14.27
N GLY A 90 -28.18 5.66 12.96
CA GLY A 90 -28.73 4.53 12.23
C GLY A 90 -27.72 3.91 11.28
N ARG A 91 -28.11 2.82 10.63
CA ARG A 91 -27.37 2.21 9.52
C ARG A 91 -28.32 2.10 8.33
N VAL A 92 -27.83 2.41 7.14
CA VAL A 92 -28.60 2.18 5.91
C VAL A 92 -28.40 0.71 5.49
N PRO A 93 -29.47 -0.06 5.23
CA PRO A 93 -29.33 -1.44 4.76
C PRO A 93 -28.57 -1.50 3.43
N ASP A 94 -27.72 -2.51 3.26
CA ASP A 94 -26.91 -2.69 2.05
C ASP A 94 -27.76 -2.64 0.77
N GLY A 95 -27.23 -1.97 -0.26
CA GLY A 95 -27.91 -1.77 -1.54
C GLY A 95 -29.01 -0.70 -1.52
N SER A 96 -29.36 -0.15 -0.35
CA SER A 96 -30.33 0.95 -0.24
C SER A 96 -29.67 2.31 -0.40
N GLU A 97 -30.45 3.28 -0.85
CA GLU A 97 -30.05 4.69 -0.94
C GLU A 97 -30.94 5.55 -0.04
N LEU A 98 -30.32 6.50 0.64
CA LEU A 98 -30.96 7.51 1.46
C LEU A 98 -30.73 8.89 0.84
N ALA A 99 -31.80 9.55 0.41
CA ALA A 99 -31.76 10.95 -0.01
C ALA A 99 -31.99 11.87 1.20
N LEU A 100 -31.08 12.82 1.41
CA LEU A 100 -31.17 13.80 2.50
C LEU A 100 -31.77 15.11 1.99
N LEU A 101 -32.46 15.83 2.88
CA LEU A 101 -33.04 17.15 2.58
C LEU A 101 -31.99 18.20 2.19
N THR A 102 -30.72 17.94 2.51
CA THR A 102 -29.57 18.78 2.17
C THR A 102 -29.06 18.56 0.75
N GLY A 103 -29.75 17.73 -0.06
CA GLY A 103 -29.37 17.41 -1.44
C GLY A 103 -28.37 16.26 -1.59
N HIS A 104 -27.82 15.76 -0.48
CA HIS A 104 -26.93 14.60 -0.47
C HIS A 104 -27.69 13.31 -0.74
N ARG A 105 -27.04 12.35 -1.42
CA ARG A 105 -27.50 10.96 -1.52
C ARG A 105 -26.46 10.05 -0.91
N VAL A 106 -26.89 9.14 -0.03
CA VAL A 106 -26.02 8.17 0.63
C VAL A 106 -26.44 6.77 0.26
N ARG A 107 -25.58 6.05 -0.45
CA ARG A 107 -25.80 4.65 -0.85
C ARG A 107 -24.98 3.71 0.04
N ALA A 108 -25.65 2.71 0.60
CA ALA A 108 -24.99 1.66 1.37
C ALA A 108 -24.42 0.57 0.46
N LEU A 109 -23.16 0.23 0.68
CA LEU A 109 -22.43 -0.77 -0.08
C LEU A 109 -22.13 -1.99 0.81
N PRO A 110 -22.38 -3.21 0.32
CA PRO A 110 -22.05 -4.43 1.05
C PRO A 110 -20.53 -4.64 1.11
N MET A 111 -20.05 -5.09 2.27
CA MET A 111 -18.63 -5.29 2.56
C MET A 111 -18.28 -6.77 2.69
N ASP A 112 -16.99 -7.12 2.56
CA ASP A 112 -16.49 -8.49 2.76
C ASP A 112 -16.28 -8.87 4.23
N SER A 113 -16.52 -7.93 5.13
CA SER A 113 -16.48 -8.08 6.58
C SER A 113 -17.69 -7.37 7.22
N PRO A 114 -18.00 -7.61 8.51
CA PRO A 114 -19.11 -6.95 9.18
C PRO A 114 -18.97 -5.41 9.15
N GLY A 115 -19.87 -4.76 8.43
CA GLY A 115 -19.81 -3.32 8.21
C GLY A 115 -20.62 -2.91 6.99
N THR A 116 -20.74 -1.61 6.77
CA THR A 116 -21.42 -1.01 5.63
C THR A 116 -20.56 0.14 5.13
N GLY A 117 -20.15 0.07 3.86
CA GLY A 117 -19.51 1.21 3.20
C GLY A 117 -20.56 2.22 2.76
N TYR A 118 -20.19 3.49 2.74
CA TYR A 118 -21.07 4.57 2.32
C TYR A 118 -20.48 5.31 1.13
N GLU A 119 -21.19 5.26 0.01
CA GLU A 119 -21.01 6.23 -1.08
C GLU A 119 -21.88 7.45 -0.76
N VAL A 120 -21.25 8.63 -0.70
CA VAL A 120 -21.91 9.91 -0.50
C VAL A 120 -21.77 10.72 -1.78
N THR A 121 -22.88 11.06 -2.40
CA THR A 121 -22.94 12.02 -3.50
C THR A 121 -23.40 13.37 -2.98
N GLY A 122 -22.57 14.40 -3.16
CA GLY A 122 -22.88 15.78 -2.83
C GLY A 122 -23.96 16.39 -3.73
N PRO A 123 -24.51 17.56 -3.36
CA PRO A 123 -25.54 18.25 -4.14
C PRO A 123 -25.06 18.65 -5.54
N ASP A 124 -23.77 18.95 -5.71
CA ASP A 124 -23.14 19.30 -6.99
C ASP A 124 -22.60 18.07 -7.75
N GLY A 125 -22.83 16.87 -7.20
CA GLY A 125 -22.52 15.59 -7.83
C GLY A 125 -21.15 14.99 -7.50
N GLU A 126 -20.36 15.59 -6.62
CA GLU A 126 -19.08 15.03 -6.18
C GLU A 126 -19.32 13.74 -5.39
N ARG A 127 -18.45 12.74 -5.54
CA ARG A 127 -18.61 11.41 -4.97
C ARG A 127 -17.46 11.09 -4.01
N LEU A 128 -17.85 10.76 -2.80
CA LEU A 128 -17.00 10.30 -1.71
C LEU A 128 -17.34 8.84 -1.41
N LEU A 129 -16.33 7.99 -1.30
CA LEU A 129 -16.49 6.63 -0.76
C LEU A 129 -15.84 6.54 0.61
N TYR A 130 -16.60 6.06 1.60
CA TYR A 130 -16.08 5.75 2.93
C TYR A 130 -16.25 4.26 3.23
N LEU A 131 -15.15 3.60 3.59
CA LEU A 131 -15.14 2.18 3.94
C LEU A 131 -14.92 1.99 5.45
N PRO A 132 -15.65 1.06 6.10
CA PRO A 132 -15.42 0.73 7.50
C PRO A 132 -14.04 0.11 7.75
N PRO A 133 -13.56 0.08 9.01
CA PRO A 133 -12.26 -0.47 9.36
C PRO A 133 -12.15 -1.94 8.95
N GLY A 134 -10.97 -2.36 8.47
CA GLY A 134 -10.74 -3.77 8.16
C GLY A 134 -11.65 -4.36 7.08
N SER A 135 -12.22 -3.55 6.18
CA SER A 135 -13.16 -4.00 5.14
C SER A 135 -12.74 -3.67 3.70
N ALA A 136 -13.21 -4.46 2.75
CA ALA A 136 -13.24 -4.11 1.34
C ALA A 136 -14.64 -4.28 0.76
N PRO A 137 -15.00 -3.56 -0.32
CA PRO A 137 -16.29 -3.73 -0.98
C PRO A 137 -16.50 -5.16 -1.50
N ALA A 138 -17.70 -5.68 -1.30
CA ALA A 138 -18.16 -6.96 -1.84
C ALA A 138 -19.12 -6.71 -3.01
N GLY A 139 -19.01 -7.50 -4.09
CA GLY A 139 -19.92 -7.38 -5.25
C GLY A 139 -19.87 -6.03 -5.97
N PHE A 140 -18.76 -5.30 -5.84
CA PHE A 140 -18.55 -4.02 -6.50
C PHE A 140 -18.17 -4.27 -7.97
N GLU A 141 -19.05 -3.91 -8.90
CA GLU A 141 -18.83 -4.02 -10.36
C GLU A 141 -18.04 -2.82 -10.90
N GLU A 142 -17.89 -2.73 -12.23
CA GLU A 142 -17.24 -1.62 -12.91
C GLU A 142 -17.89 -0.28 -12.52
N ALA A 143 -17.07 0.66 -12.04
CA ALA A 143 -17.53 1.98 -11.62
C ALA A 143 -17.84 2.83 -12.86
N GLU A 144 -19.00 3.49 -12.87
CA GLU A 144 -19.39 4.42 -13.94
C GLU A 144 -18.34 5.52 -14.16
N ARG A 145 -17.77 6.01 -13.06
CA ARG A 145 -16.61 6.91 -13.03
C ARG A 145 -15.86 6.76 -11.70
N PRO A 146 -14.59 7.17 -11.61
CA PRO A 146 -13.86 7.20 -10.35
C PRO A 146 -14.54 8.09 -9.31
N TYR A 147 -14.31 7.80 -8.03
CA TYR A 147 -14.62 8.72 -6.94
C TYR A 147 -13.64 9.90 -6.96
N GLU A 148 -14.11 11.09 -6.59
CA GLU A 148 -13.23 12.21 -6.31
C GLU A 148 -12.39 11.95 -5.06
N MET A 149 -12.94 11.25 -4.07
CA MET A 149 -12.23 10.93 -2.83
C MET A 149 -12.65 9.57 -2.25
N VAL A 150 -11.69 8.83 -1.71
CA VAL A 150 -11.90 7.55 -1.02
C VAL A 150 -11.23 7.57 0.35
N LEU A 151 -12.00 7.27 1.40
CA LEU A 151 -11.50 7.07 2.76
C LEU A 151 -11.56 5.58 3.09
N ALA A 152 -10.40 4.99 3.36
CA ALA A 152 -10.30 3.55 3.63
C ALA A 152 -9.13 3.23 4.56
N ASP A 153 -9.17 2.02 5.12
CA ASP A 153 -8.08 1.42 5.87
C ASP A 153 -6.99 0.88 4.92
N ILE A 154 -6.13 1.78 4.45
CA ILE A 154 -5.09 1.44 3.45
C ILE A 154 -3.95 0.61 4.06
N VAL A 155 -3.71 0.73 5.38
CA VAL A 155 -2.58 0.07 6.04
C VAL A 155 -2.90 -1.40 6.26
N ASP A 156 -4.08 -1.72 6.79
CA ASP A 156 -4.44 -3.10 7.13
C ASP A 156 -5.23 -3.79 6.01
N ARG A 157 -5.89 -3.02 5.14
CA ARG A 157 -6.64 -3.54 3.97
C ARG A 157 -6.20 -2.89 2.65
N PRO A 158 -4.91 -2.98 2.26
CA PRO A 158 -4.46 -2.46 0.96
C PRO A 158 -5.20 -3.12 -0.22
N ASP A 159 -5.67 -4.36 -0.06
CA ASP A 159 -6.48 -5.06 -1.06
C ASP A 159 -7.79 -4.35 -1.40
N ALA A 160 -8.37 -3.57 -0.48
CA ALA A 160 -9.55 -2.76 -0.75
C ALA A 160 -9.27 -1.72 -1.86
N ALA A 161 -8.13 -1.03 -1.77
CA ALA A 161 -7.70 -0.10 -2.81
C ALA A 161 -7.41 -0.82 -4.12
N ALA A 162 -6.77 -2.00 -4.08
CA ALA A 162 -6.51 -2.80 -5.27
C ALA A 162 -7.81 -3.19 -6.00
N ARG A 163 -8.84 -3.63 -5.27
CA ARG A 163 -10.16 -3.97 -5.83
C ARG A 163 -10.85 -2.75 -6.44
N LEU A 164 -10.81 -1.61 -5.75
CA LEU A 164 -11.38 -0.36 -6.26
C LEU A 164 -10.67 0.15 -7.52
N ARG A 165 -9.34 0.01 -7.59
CA ARG A 165 -8.57 0.32 -8.81
C ARG A 165 -8.93 -0.63 -9.96
N ALA A 166 -9.13 -1.92 -9.68
CA ALA A 166 -9.47 -2.93 -10.70
C ALA A 166 -10.76 -2.61 -11.46
N VAL A 167 -11.72 -1.97 -10.78
CA VAL A 167 -13.04 -1.62 -11.30
C VAL A 167 -13.15 -0.13 -11.69
N GLY A 168 -12.04 0.60 -11.71
CA GLY A 168 -12.01 2.02 -12.10
C GLY A 168 -12.60 2.99 -11.07
N ALA A 169 -12.89 2.54 -9.85
CA ALA A 169 -13.42 3.38 -8.78
C ALA A 169 -12.35 4.32 -8.17
N ILE A 170 -11.08 3.89 -8.16
CA ILE A 170 -9.93 4.74 -7.86
C ILE A 170 -9.14 4.97 -9.14
N GLY A 171 -9.06 6.22 -9.58
CA GLY A 171 -8.31 6.67 -10.74
C GLY A 171 -7.07 7.49 -10.38
N ALA A 172 -6.47 8.13 -11.38
CA ALA A 172 -5.28 8.99 -11.21
C ALA A 172 -5.59 10.29 -10.46
N THR A 173 -6.85 10.74 -10.45
CA THR A 173 -7.29 11.98 -9.81
C THR A 173 -8.06 11.75 -8.51
N THR A 174 -8.20 10.48 -8.08
CA THR A 174 -8.90 10.15 -6.85
C THR A 174 -7.99 10.43 -5.66
N ASP A 175 -8.42 11.29 -4.74
CA ASP A 175 -7.71 11.50 -3.47
C ASP A 175 -8.00 10.33 -2.52
N VAL A 176 -6.97 9.55 -2.20
CA VAL A 176 -7.10 8.39 -1.31
C VAL A 176 -6.56 8.75 0.07
N LEU A 177 -7.48 8.82 1.04
CA LEU A 177 -7.19 9.14 2.42
C LEU A 177 -7.21 7.89 3.28
N ALA A 178 -6.11 7.64 3.98
CA ALA A 178 -6.03 6.61 4.98
C ALA A 178 -6.75 7.06 6.26
N VAL A 179 -7.75 6.28 6.66
CA VAL A 179 -8.46 6.36 7.93
C VAL A 179 -8.41 5.01 8.62
N HIS A 180 -8.95 4.91 9.84
CA HIS A 180 -8.81 3.72 10.67
C HIS A 180 -7.35 3.34 10.99
N ILE A 181 -6.45 4.33 11.01
CA ILE A 181 -5.02 4.07 11.24
C ILE A 181 -4.81 3.55 12.66
N ASP A 182 -4.22 2.36 12.77
CA ASP A 182 -3.92 1.68 14.02
C ASP A 182 -2.40 1.59 14.28
N HIS A 183 -2.05 0.91 15.36
CA HIS A 183 -0.69 0.79 15.90
C HIS A 183 0.22 -0.19 15.16
N ASP A 184 -0.24 -0.79 14.07
CA ASP A 184 0.54 -1.67 13.18
C ASP A 184 1.63 -0.91 12.40
N VAL A 185 1.49 0.41 12.34
CA VAL A 185 2.47 1.32 11.77
C VAL A 185 2.70 2.51 12.72
N PRO A 186 3.94 2.80 13.11
CA PRO A 186 4.22 3.99 13.91
C PRO A 186 3.88 5.26 13.08
N PRO A 187 3.36 6.31 13.73
CA PRO A 187 3.07 7.56 13.04
C PRO A 187 4.34 8.24 12.53
N GLY A 188 4.17 9.21 11.63
CA GLY A 188 5.27 9.98 11.05
C GLY A 188 5.83 9.35 9.77
N PRO A 189 7.16 9.39 9.54
CA PRO A 189 7.75 9.06 8.24
C PRO A 189 7.45 7.66 7.72
N GLU A 190 7.34 6.66 8.61
CA GLU A 190 7.02 5.28 8.25
C GLU A 190 5.60 5.19 7.64
N LEU A 191 4.60 5.72 8.34
CA LEU A 191 3.22 5.79 7.86
C LEU A 191 3.15 6.54 6.52
N THR A 192 3.76 7.74 6.44
CA THR A 192 3.77 8.53 5.21
C THR A 192 4.36 7.76 4.03
N ARG A 193 5.49 7.05 4.24
CA ARG A 193 6.13 6.25 3.18
C ARG A 193 5.24 5.11 2.71
N ARG A 194 4.61 4.37 3.64
CA ARG A 194 3.72 3.25 3.29
C ARG A 194 2.51 3.73 2.50
N LEU A 195 1.88 4.82 2.94
CA LEU A 195 0.73 5.37 2.24
C LEU A 195 1.08 5.91 0.86
N ALA A 196 2.20 6.64 0.73
CA ALA A 196 2.67 7.13 -0.56
C ALA A 196 2.92 6.00 -1.56
N ALA A 197 3.40 4.84 -1.11
CA ALA A 197 3.56 3.66 -1.97
C ALA A 197 2.24 3.15 -2.55
N ALA A 198 1.11 3.34 -1.85
CA ALA A 198 -0.23 2.98 -2.30
C ALA A 198 -0.93 4.10 -3.11
N GLY A 199 -0.28 5.26 -3.28
CA GLY A 199 -0.90 6.47 -3.82
C GLY A 199 -1.95 7.05 -2.87
N ALA A 200 -1.73 6.92 -1.56
CA ALA A 200 -2.61 7.41 -0.51
C ALA A 200 -1.86 8.38 0.42
N ARG A 201 -2.61 9.14 1.22
CA ARG A 201 -2.06 10.03 2.25
C ARG A 201 -2.89 9.97 3.53
N ALA A 202 -2.34 10.46 4.62
CA ALA A 202 -3.07 10.67 5.87
C ALA A 202 -3.02 12.14 6.23
N VAL A 203 -4.10 12.62 6.86
CA VAL A 203 -4.19 13.98 7.39
C VAL A 203 -4.33 13.94 8.92
N PRO A 204 -4.00 15.03 9.63
CA PRO A 204 -4.30 15.15 11.06
C PRO A 204 -5.82 15.17 11.32
N ASP A 205 -6.21 14.78 12.53
CA ASP A 205 -7.59 15.00 12.99
C ASP A 205 -7.96 16.49 12.99
N GLY A 206 -9.23 16.76 12.69
CA GLY A 206 -9.80 18.10 12.54
C GLY A 206 -9.53 18.75 11.19
N THR A 207 -8.80 18.08 10.27
CA THR A 207 -8.58 18.59 8.92
C THR A 207 -9.91 18.67 8.16
N THR A 208 -10.16 19.82 7.54
CA THR A 208 -11.28 20.04 6.62
C THR A 208 -10.76 20.03 5.19
N LEU A 209 -11.38 19.24 4.32
CA LEU A 209 -11.04 19.06 2.92
C LEU A 209 -12.26 19.32 2.05
N VAL A 210 -12.04 19.69 0.79
CA VAL A 210 -13.11 19.84 -0.20
C VAL A 210 -13.04 18.67 -1.16
N VAL A 211 -14.10 17.86 -1.20
CA VAL A 211 -14.18 16.72 -2.12
C VAL A 211 -14.27 17.22 -3.56
N GLY A 212 -13.39 16.71 -4.42
CA GLY A 212 -13.26 17.14 -5.82
C GLY A 212 -12.32 18.33 -6.04
N ALA A 213 -11.75 18.91 -4.97
CA ALA A 213 -10.62 19.82 -5.13
C ALA A 213 -9.38 19.04 -5.59
N TYR A 214 -8.62 19.63 -6.51
CA TYR A 214 -7.34 19.05 -6.92
C TYR A 214 -6.33 19.22 -5.79
N GLU A 215 -5.91 18.11 -5.21
CA GLU A 215 -4.81 18.03 -4.25
C GLU A 215 -3.63 17.33 -4.91
N ASP A 216 -2.40 17.70 -4.55
CA ASP A 216 -1.21 16.97 -4.99
C ASP A 216 -1.23 15.55 -4.37
N VAL A 217 -1.76 14.58 -5.12
CA VAL A 217 -1.71 13.16 -4.78
C VAL A 217 -0.27 12.67 -4.93
N PRO A 218 0.28 11.87 -4.00
CA PRO A 218 1.63 11.35 -4.13
C PRO A 218 1.83 10.57 -5.43
N ASP A 219 2.82 10.98 -6.23
CA ASP A 219 3.24 10.20 -7.39
C ASP A 219 3.82 8.84 -6.94
N VAL A 220 3.24 7.76 -7.47
CA VAL A 220 3.74 6.41 -7.20
C VAL A 220 4.87 6.09 -8.18
N PRO A 221 6.10 5.80 -7.71
CA PRO A 221 7.22 5.54 -8.59
C PRO A 221 6.97 4.27 -9.42
N ARG A 222 7.17 4.37 -10.73
CA ARG A 222 6.94 3.25 -11.65
C ARG A 222 8.00 2.16 -11.50
N ARG A 223 9.24 2.48 -11.14
CA ARG A 223 10.35 1.53 -11.01
C ARG A 223 11.03 1.71 -9.66
N THR A 224 10.96 0.66 -8.85
CA THR A 224 11.52 0.63 -7.51
C THR A 224 12.50 -0.53 -7.36
N LEU A 225 13.69 -0.25 -6.84
CA LEU A 225 14.66 -1.28 -6.43
C LEU A 225 14.71 -1.36 -4.90
N VAL A 226 14.47 -2.56 -4.35
CA VAL A 226 14.52 -2.85 -2.92
C VAL A 226 15.75 -3.71 -2.61
N LEU A 227 16.74 -3.09 -2.00
CA LEU A 227 17.98 -3.72 -1.56
C LEU A 227 17.89 -4.17 -0.11
N GLY A 228 18.72 -5.12 0.29
CA GLY A 228 18.88 -5.45 1.70
C GLY A 228 19.62 -6.77 1.93
N GLY A 229 20.04 -6.98 3.17
CA GLY A 229 20.68 -8.24 3.57
C GLY A 229 19.75 -9.45 3.48
N ALA A 230 20.30 -10.63 3.73
CA ALA A 230 19.49 -11.83 3.94
C ALA A 230 18.57 -11.63 5.15
N ARG A 231 17.30 -12.04 5.04
CA ARG A 231 16.28 -11.93 6.10
C ARG A 231 16.06 -10.50 6.63
N SER A 232 16.39 -9.47 5.85
CA SER A 232 16.20 -8.08 6.29
C SER A 232 14.76 -7.58 6.20
N GLY A 233 13.85 -8.32 5.55
CA GLY A 233 12.46 -7.89 5.29
C GLY A 233 12.22 -7.28 3.91
N LYS A 234 13.23 -7.26 3.01
CA LYS A 234 13.11 -6.64 1.68
C LYS A 234 11.98 -7.18 0.79
N SER A 235 11.68 -8.48 0.82
CA SER A 235 10.56 -9.04 0.04
C SER A 235 9.21 -8.54 0.58
N VAL A 236 9.07 -8.38 1.90
CA VAL A 236 7.85 -7.82 2.51
C VAL A 236 7.67 -6.36 2.13
N GLU A 237 8.74 -5.55 2.18
CA GLU A 237 8.68 -4.16 1.70
C GLU A 237 8.35 -4.08 0.21
N ALA A 238 8.89 -4.98 -0.62
CA ALA A 238 8.57 -5.02 -2.04
C ALA A 238 7.12 -5.43 -2.30
N GLU A 239 6.56 -6.35 -1.52
CA GLU A 239 5.16 -6.78 -1.65
C GLU A 239 4.19 -5.66 -1.26
N ARG A 240 4.43 -4.99 -0.13
CA ARG A 240 3.64 -3.82 0.33
C ARG A 240 3.52 -2.71 -0.70
N ARG A 241 4.53 -2.52 -1.55
CA ARG A 241 4.51 -1.52 -2.64
C ARG A 241 3.45 -1.81 -3.70
N LEU A 242 3.03 -3.07 -3.83
CA LEU A 242 2.13 -3.53 -4.89
C LEU A 242 0.81 -4.09 -4.35
N GLU A 243 0.66 -4.33 -3.05
CA GLU A 243 -0.56 -4.89 -2.43
C GLU A 243 -1.81 -4.03 -2.68
N ALA A 244 -1.64 -2.71 -2.86
CA ALA A 244 -2.72 -1.78 -3.19
C ALA A 244 -3.04 -1.68 -4.70
N PHE A 245 -2.43 -2.52 -5.54
CA PHE A 245 -2.60 -2.51 -6.99
C PHE A 245 -3.16 -3.84 -7.51
N PRO A 246 -4.02 -3.80 -8.54
CA PRO A 246 -4.63 -5.01 -9.07
C PRO A 246 -3.69 -5.82 -9.97
N GLY A 247 -3.91 -7.14 -10.00
CA GLY A 247 -3.40 -8.04 -11.05
C GLY A 247 -1.91 -8.37 -11.03
N VAL A 248 -1.18 -8.07 -9.95
CA VAL A 248 0.29 -8.18 -9.87
C VAL A 248 0.82 -9.55 -10.35
N LEU A 249 1.88 -9.52 -11.16
CA LEU A 249 2.67 -10.68 -11.56
C LEU A 249 3.94 -10.76 -10.71
N TYR A 250 4.04 -11.79 -9.88
CA TYR A 250 5.23 -12.12 -9.12
C TYR A 250 6.15 -13.03 -9.96
N VAL A 251 7.41 -12.63 -10.14
CA VAL A 251 8.43 -13.39 -10.86
C VAL A 251 9.45 -13.93 -9.87
N ALA A 252 9.41 -15.24 -9.65
CA ALA A 252 10.39 -15.93 -8.82
C ALA A 252 11.58 -16.39 -9.67
N THR A 253 12.74 -15.75 -9.51
CA THR A 253 13.96 -16.09 -10.26
C THR A 253 14.78 -17.21 -9.60
N GLY A 254 14.36 -17.68 -8.43
CA GLY A 254 15.07 -18.72 -7.68
C GLY A 254 14.77 -20.16 -8.12
N GLY A 255 13.71 -20.37 -8.90
CA GLY A 255 13.24 -21.69 -9.35
C GLY A 255 12.96 -22.70 -8.22
N THR A 256 12.81 -23.96 -8.60
CA THR A 256 12.72 -25.09 -7.67
C THR A 256 14.11 -25.72 -7.46
N ARG A 257 14.56 -25.75 -6.20
CA ARG A 257 15.76 -26.51 -5.81
C ARG A 257 15.32 -27.88 -5.34
N GLY A 258 15.38 -28.87 -6.24
CA GLY A 258 14.96 -30.24 -5.94
C GLY A 258 15.66 -30.80 -4.71
N GLY A 259 14.89 -31.27 -3.72
CA GLY A 259 15.39 -31.91 -2.50
C GLY A 259 15.71 -30.98 -1.32
N ASP A 260 15.63 -29.66 -1.48
CA ASP A 260 15.84 -28.70 -0.39
C ASP A 260 14.51 -28.38 0.31
N THR A 261 14.29 -29.01 1.47
CA THR A 261 13.06 -28.85 2.26
C THR A 261 12.96 -27.47 2.91
N GLU A 262 14.08 -26.83 3.27
CA GLU A 262 14.11 -25.45 3.79
C GLU A 262 13.72 -24.46 2.68
N TRP A 263 14.25 -24.65 1.47
CA TRP A 263 13.86 -23.87 0.29
C TRP A 263 12.37 -24.01 0.00
N SER A 264 11.84 -25.23 0.05
CA SER A 264 10.43 -25.53 -0.21
C SER A 264 9.51 -24.89 0.83
N GLN A 265 9.85 -24.96 2.11
CA GLN A 265 9.11 -24.30 3.19
C GLN A 265 9.14 -22.77 3.05
N ARG A 266 10.29 -22.20 2.68
CA ARG A 266 10.40 -20.76 2.43
C ARG A 266 9.51 -20.32 1.27
N VAL A 267 9.48 -21.09 0.17
CA VAL A 267 8.60 -20.81 -0.97
C VAL A 267 7.14 -20.88 -0.57
N ALA A 268 6.73 -21.88 0.23
CA ALA A 268 5.36 -21.99 0.74
C ALA A 268 4.96 -20.74 1.56
N LEU A 269 5.78 -20.34 2.53
CA LEU A 269 5.55 -19.13 3.33
C LEU A 269 5.49 -17.85 2.48
N HIS A 270 6.26 -17.78 1.39
CA HIS A 270 6.20 -16.63 0.47
C HIS A 270 4.93 -16.64 -0.37
N ARG A 271 4.42 -17.80 -0.77
CA ARG A 271 3.16 -17.92 -1.52
C ARG A 271 1.95 -17.63 -0.63
N GLU A 272 1.92 -18.16 0.59
CA GLU A 272 0.83 -17.96 1.56
C GLU A 272 0.64 -16.49 1.95
N ARG A 273 1.73 -15.70 1.97
CA ARG A 273 1.69 -14.28 2.34
C ARG A 273 1.09 -13.39 1.25
N ARG A 274 1.16 -13.79 -0.01
CA ARG A 274 0.76 -12.92 -1.14
C ARG A 274 -0.76 -12.84 -1.25
N PRO A 275 -1.31 -11.71 -1.70
CA PRO A 275 -2.73 -11.63 -2.04
C PRO A 275 -3.11 -12.72 -3.06
N GLY A 276 -4.25 -13.38 -2.86
CA GLY A 276 -4.74 -14.43 -3.76
C GLY A 276 -5.02 -13.96 -5.20
N SER A 277 -5.13 -12.65 -5.41
CA SER A 277 -5.26 -12.02 -6.73
C SER A 277 -3.96 -11.99 -7.53
N TRP A 278 -2.81 -12.28 -6.91
CA TRP A 278 -1.51 -12.24 -7.57
C TRP A 278 -1.27 -13.52 -8.35
N SER A 279 -0.70 -13.36 -9.55
CA SER A 279 -0.19 -14.48 -10.33
C SER A 279 1.30 -14.68 -10.05
N THR A 280 1.81 -15.91 -10.17
CA THR A 280 3.23 -16.21 -9.99
C THR A 280 3.76 -16.94 -11.23
N THR A 281 4.93 -16.52 -11.71
CA THR A 281 5.70 -17.23 -12.73
C THR A 281 7.13 -17.47 -12.23
N GLU A 282 7.69 -18.63 -12.55
CA GLU A 282 9.07 -18.99 -12.19
C GLU A 282 9.93 -18.92 -13.45
N THR A 283 10.75 -17.88 -13.58
CA THR A 283 11.61 -17.68 -14.75
C THR A 283 12.76 -16.73 -14.44
N CYS A 284 13.88 -16.91 -15.14
CA CYS A 284 14.97 -15.93 -15.21
C CYS A 284 14.98 -15.13 -16.53
N ASP A 285 14.07 -15.44 -17.46
CA ASP A 285 13.91 -14.71 -18.71
C ASP A 285 13.04 -13.46 -18.50
N LEU A 286 13.64 -12.43 -17.92
CA LEU A 286 12.95 -11.22 -17.49
C LEU A 286 12.69 -10.22 -18.64
N VAL A 287 13.51 -10.23 -19.68
CA VAL A 287 13.46 -9.22 -20.76
C VAL A 287 12.11 -9.24 -21.49
N PRO A 288 11.54 -10.39 -21.90
CA PRO A 288 10.23 -10.41 -22.54
C PRO A 288 9.11 -9.91 -21.62
N LEU A 289 9.17 -10.23 -20.32
CA LEU A 289 8.17 -9.79 -19.33
C LEU A 289 8.17 -8.28 -19.11
N LEU A 290 9.34 -7.65 -19.25
CA LEU A 290 9.52 -6.20 -19.12
C LEU A 290 9.17 -5.44 -20.40
N ALA A 291 9.37 -6.04 -21.58
CA ALA A 291 9.07 -5.43 -22.87
C ALA A 291 7.56 -5.40 -23.21
N GLN A 292 6.79 -6.36 -22.69
CA GLN A 292 5.35 -6.44 -22.92
C GLN A 292 4.57 -5.55 -21.95
N ASP A 293 3.42 -5.06 -22.39
CA ASP A 293 2.44 -4.45 -21.48
C ASP A 293 1.80 -5.51 -20.58
N GLY A 294 1.31 -5.08 -19.41
CA GLY A 294 0.72 -5.99 -18.44
C GLY A 294 0.63 -5.41 -17.03
N PRO A 295 0.20 -6.22 -16.05
CA PRO A 295 0.00 -5.76 -14.69
C PRO A 295 1.32 -5.35 -14.01
N PRO A 296 1.32 -4.75 -12.82
CA PRO A 296 2.56 -4.53 -12.08
C PRO A 296 3.39 -5.81 -11.92
N LEU A 297 4.72 -5.68 -11.93
CA LEU A 297 5.68 -6.78 -11.92
C LEU A 297 6.53 -6.72 -10.65
N LEU A 298 6.55 -7.81 -9.86
CA LEU A 298 7.45 -7.96 -8.72
C LEU A 298 8.52 -9.01 -9.05
N ILE A 299 9.79 -8.61 -9.12
CA ILE A 299 10.91 -9.52 -9.41
C ILE A 299 11.63 -9.88 -8.09
N ASP A 300 11.59 -11.14 -7.68
CA ASP A 300 12.29 -11.66 -6.49
C ASP A 300 13.13 -12.90 -6.85
N CYS A 301 14.45 -12.78 -7.01
CA CYS A 301 15.29 -11.58 -6.90
C CYS A 301 16.39 -11.48 -7.97
N LEU A 302 16.90 -10.28 -8.18
CA LEU A 302 18.02 -10.02 -9.09
C LEU A 302 19.29 -10.78 -8.73
N SER A 303 19.48 -11.11 -7.46
CA SER A 303 20.62 -11.92 -7.01
C SER A 303 20.60 -13.34 -7.56
N LEU A 304 19.44 -13.99 -7.59
CA LEU A 304 19.30 -15.34 -8.15
C LEU A 304 19.28 -15.31 -9.68
N TRP A 305 18.69 -14.25 -10.26
CA TRP A 305 18.83 -14.00 -11.69
C TRP A 305 20.31 -13.88 -12.10
N LEU A 306 21.12 -13.18 -11.33
CA LEU A 306 22.56 -13.06 -11.60
C LEU A 306 23.26 -14.41 -11.53
N THR A 307 22.95 -15.23 -10.51
CA THR A 307 23.49 -16.60 -10.41
C THR A 307 23.18 -17.40 -11.66
N TYR A 308 21.93 -17.38 -12.13
CA TYR A 308 21.53 -18.04 -13.37
C TYR A 308 22.26 -17.48 -14.60
N ALA A 309 22.35 -16.16 -14.74
CA ALA A 309 23.06 -15.52 -15.85
C ALA A 309 24.55 -15.88 -15.86
N MET A 310 25.17 -16.00 -14.69
CA MET A 310 26.56 -16.44 -14.51
C MET A 310 26.73 -17.92 -14.88
N ASP A 311 25.79 -18.79 -14.52
CA ASP A 311 25.79 -20.22 -14.91
C ASP A 311 25.76 -20.37 -16.44
N GLU A 312 24.85 -19.66 -17.12
CA GLU A 312 24.68 -19.76 -18.57
C GLU A 312 25.95 -19.39 -19.36
N VAL A 313 26.72 -18.43 -18.86
CA VAL A 313 27.96 -17.98 -19.49
C VAL A 313 29.20 -18.61 -18.85
N ARG A 314 29.01 -19.62 -18.00
CA ARG A 314 30.08 -20.35 -17.29
C ARG A 314 31.03 -19.44 -16.51
N ALA A 315 30.52 -18.33 -15.97
CA ALA A 315 31.30 -17.30 -15.29
C ALA A 315 31.98 -17.77 -14.00
N TRP A 316 31.69 -18.98 -13.51
CA TRP A 316 32.32 -19.53 -12.32
C TRP A 316 33.73 -20.08 -12.57
N ASP A 317 34.02 -20.48 -13.81
CA ASP A 317 35.34 -20.93 -14.22
C ASP A 317 36.19 -19.74 -14.70
N ASP A 318 37.44 -19.68 -14.26
CA ASP A 318 38.32 -18.54 -14.54
C ASP A 318 38.74 -18.46 -16.02
N ALA A 319 38.90 -19.60 -16.69
CA ALA A 319 39.29 -19.65 -18.09
C ALA A 319 38.11 -19.27 -19.00
N GLU A 320 36.90 -19.77 -18.71
CA GLU A 320 35.68 -19.41 -19.43
C GLU A 320 35.32 -17.92 -19.23
N TRP A 321 35.49 -17.42 -18.00
CA TRP A 321 35.31 -16.00 -17.69
C TRP A 321 36.20 -15.11 -18.57
N ALA A 322 37.51 -15.40 -18.60
CA ALA A 322 38.49 -14.68 -19.42
C ALA A 322 38.29 -14.91 -20.93
N GLY A 323 37.79 -16.08 -21.32
CA GLY A 323 37.54 -16.48 -22.71
C GLY A 323 36.32 -15.84 -23.37
N GLY A 324 35.52 -15.06 -22.62
CA GLY A 324 34.37 -14.32 -23.15
C GLY A 324 33.15 -14.26 -22.24
N GLY A 325 33.13 -15.04 -21.15
CA GLY A 325 32.04 -15.04 -20.18
C GLY A 325 31.77 -13.67 -19.56
N GLU A 326 32.81 -12.87 -19.32
CA GLU A 326 32.68 -11.49 -18.83
C GLU A 326 31.86 -10.61 -19.80
N ARG A 327 32.19 -10.65 -21.10
CA ARG A 327 31.49 -9.87 -22.12
C ARG A 327 30.04 -10.36 -22.26
N ALA A 328 29.83 -11.67 -22.29
CA ALA A 328 28.49 -12.25 -22.40
C ALA A 328 27.59 -11.90 -21.20
N LEU A 329 28.14 -11.89 -19.98
CA LEU A 329 27.39 -11.45 -18.79
C LEU A 329 27.02 -9.97 -18.89
N ARG A 330 27.95 -9.12 -19.31
CA ARG A 330 27.69 -7.69 -19.51
C ARG A 330 26.59 -7.45 -20.54
N GLU A 331 26.57 -8.19 -21.64
CA GLU A 331 25.51 -8.12 -22.65
C GLU A 331 24.14 -8.49 -22.06
N LYS A 332 24.07 -9.54 -21.22
CA LYS A 332 22.82 -9.92 -20.51
C LYS A 332 22.37 -8.84 -19.53
N VAL A 333 23.28 -8.25 -18.75
CA VAL A 333 22.97 -7.15 -17.82
C VAL A 333 22.49 -5.92 -18.58
N ALA A 334 23.15 -5.55 -19.68
CA ALA A 334 22.76 -4.43 -20.53
C ALA A 334 21.34 -4.62 -21.07
N ALA A 335 21.04 -5.79 -21.63
CA ALA A 335 19.70 -6.12 -22.13
C ALA A 335 18.62 -6.04 -21.04
N LEU A 336 18.91 -6.53 -19.83
CA LEU A 336 17.98 -6.41 -18.69
C LEU A 336 17.73 -4.94 -18.34
N THR A 337 18.79 -4.14 -18.20
CA THR A 337 18.67 -2.72 -17.83
C THR A 337 17.94 -1.91 -18.90
N GLU A 338 18.17 -2.21 -20.18
CA GLU A 338 17.44 -1.59 -21.29
C GLU A 338 15.95 -1.97 -21.25
N ALA A 339 15.62 -3.22 -20.93
CA ALA A 339 14.23 -3.64 -20.78
C ALA A 339 13.52 -2.92 -19.62
N VAL A 340 14.20 -2.73 -18.48
CA VAL A 340 13.68 -1.95 -17.34
C VAL A 340 13.52 -0.47 -17.69
N ARG A 341 14.46 0.09 -18.47
CA ARG A 341 14.35 1.48 -18.94
C ARG A 341 13.08 1.71 -19.76
N ASN A 342 12.77 0.77 -20.66
CA ASN A 342 11.71 0.90 -21.65
C ASN A 342 10.37 0.28 -21.21
N THR A 343 10.29 -0.31 -20.01
CA THR A 343 9.11 -1.05 -19.60
C THR A 343 7.87 -0.13 -19.46
N PRO A 344 6.71 -0.52 -20.01
CA PRO A 344 5.45 0.18 -19.77
C PRO A 344 4.82 -0.19 -18.41
N ARG A 345 5.33 -1.23 -17.75
CA ARG A 345 4.78 -1.75 -16.49
C ARG A 345 5.27 -0.93 -15.29
N THR A 346 4.60 -1.08 -14.16
CA THR A 346 5.17 -0.75 -12.84
C THR A 346 6.02 -1.93 -12.39
N VAL A 347 7.24 -1.70 -11.93
CA VAL A 347 8.21 -2.73 -11.57
C VAL A 347 8.75 -2.50 -10.16
N VAL A 348 8.69 -3.52 -9.33
CA VAL A 348 9.40 -3.59 -8.05
C VAL A 348 10.37 -4.76 -8.10
N ALA A 349 11.66 -4.50 -7.98
CA ALA A 349 12.69 -5.54 -7.99
C ALA A 349 13.37 -5.66 -6.64
N VAL A 350 13.61 -6.89 -6.20
CA VAL A 350 14.33 -7.22 -4.97
C VAL A 350 15.75 -7.63 -5.34
N SER A 351 16.75 -7.13 -4.60
CA SER A 351 18.12 -7.64 -4.68
C SER A 351 18.79 -7.68 -3.32
N ASN A 352 19.78 -8.56 -3.16
CA ASN A 352 20.60 -8.59 -1.97
C ASN A 352 21.67 -7.49 -2.02
N GLU A 353 21.95 -6.91 -0.86
CA GLU A 353 23.19 -6.18 -0.61
C GLU A 353 24.20 -7.13 0.07
N VAL A 354 25.34 -7.36 -0.59
CA VAL A 354 26.38 -8.33 -0.17
C VAL A 354 27.78 -7.70 -0.08
N GLY A 355 27.92 -6.43 -0.45
CA GLY A 355 29.19 -5.71 -0.51
C GLY A 355 29.67 -5.17 0.84
N SER A 356 28.80 -5.07 1.84
CA SER A 356 29.13 -4.50 3.16
C SER A 356 29.81 -5.49 4.13
N GLY A 357 30.23 -6.67 3.65
CA GLY A 357 30.87 -7.73 4.43
C GLY A 357 32.36 -7.89 4.16
N ILE A 358 32.94 -8.97 4.70
CA ILE A 358 34.34 -9.34 4.46
C ILE A 358 34.53 -9.78 3.00
N VAL A 359 35.72 -9.56 2.45
CA VAL A 359 36.10 -10.07 1.13
C VAL A 359 36.00 -11.60 1.08
N PRO A 360 35.23 -12.19 0.14
CA PRO A 360 35.15 -13.64 0.01
C PRO A 360 36.52 -14.29 -0.23
N ALA A 361 36.73 -15.45 0.41
CA ALA A 361 37.99 -16.20 0.28
C ALA A 361 38.20 -16.77 -1.13
N THR A 362 37.12 -17.15 -1.82
CA THR A 362 37.15 -17.74 -3.16
C THR A 362 37.11 -16.68 -4.26
N ALA A 363 37.74 -16.97 -5.41
CA ALA A 363 37.68 -16.10 -6.59
C ALA A 363 36.24 -15.95 -7.12
N SER A 364 35.50 -17.06 -7.18
CA SER A 364 34.09 -17.09 -7.57
C SER A 364 33.20 -16.24 -6.65
N GLY A 365 33.44 -16.28 -5.34
CA GLY A 365 32.71 -15.47 -4.36
C GLY A 365 32.98 -13.98 -4.55
N ARG A 366 34.24 -13.59 -4.78
CA ARG A 366 34.60 -12.20 -5.09
C ARG A 366 33.94 -11.74 -6.39
N ARG A 367 33.99 -12.57 -7.44
CA ARG A 367 33.36 -12.29 -8.73
C ARG A 367 31.86 -12.05 -8.58
N TYR A 368 31.13 -12.97 -7.93
CA TYR A 368 29.70 -12.80 -7.71
C TYR A 368 29.37 -11.53 -6.93
N ARG A 369 30.10 -11.25 -5.84
CA ARG A 369 29.90 -10.03 -5.05
C ARG A 369 30.08 -8.78 -5.92
N ASP A 370 31.15 -8.73 -6.70
CA ASP A 370 31.47 -7.57 -7.53
C ASP A 370 30.46 -7.40 -8.68
N GLU A 371 30.07 -8.49 -9.36
CA GLU A 371 29.05 -8.43 -10.41
C GLU A 371 27.66 -8.10 -9.87
N LEU A 372 27.30 -8.55 -8.66
CA LEU A 372 26.03 -8.16 -8.02
C LEU A 372 26.01 -6.66 -7.70
N GLY A 373 27.13 -6.11 -7.24
CA GLY A 373 27.27 -4.66 -7.06
C GLY A 373 27.09 -3.88 -8.36
N ARG A 374 27.68 -4.36 -9.47
CA ARG A 374 27.51 -3.73 -10.79
C ARG A 374 26.08 -3.85 -11.30
N LEU A 375 25.44 -5.01 -11.17
CA LEU A 375 24.04 -5.22 -11.53
C LEU A 375 23.13 -4.29 -10.72
N ASN A 376 23.28 -4.25 -9.40
CA ASN A 376 22.48 -3.39 -8.53
C ASN A 376 22.64 -1.91 -8.92
N THR A 377 23.87 -1.48 -9.22
CA THR A 377 24.15 -0.11 -9.66
C THR A 377 23.46 0.21 -10.99
N ALA A 378 23.59 -0.68 -11.98
CA ALA A 378 23.02 -0.48 -13.30
C ALA A 378 21.48 -0.51 -13.28
N PHE A 379 20.88 -1.42 -12.51
CA PHE A 379 19.43 -1.49 -12.33
C PHE A 379 18.90 -0.26 -11.58
N ALA A 380 19.59 0.15 -10.49
CA ALA A 380 19.22 1.34 -9.72
C ALA A 380 19.24 2.62 -10.57
N ALA A 381 20.11 2.72 -11.58
CA ALA A 381 20.14 3.87 -12.48
C ALA A 381 18.83 4.05 -13.26
N GLU A 382 18.06 2.98 -13.46
CA GLU A 382 16.78 2.99 -14.18
C GLU A 382 15.57 3.07 -13.24
N CYS A 383 15.76 3.24 -11.93
CA CYS A 383 14.69 3.34 -10.94
C CYS A 383 14.49 4.77 -10.45
N GLU A 384 13.23 5.23 -10.38
CA GLU A 384 12.91 6.47 -9.67
C GLU A 384 13.14 6.32 -8.17
N GLN A 385 12.89 5.13 -7.61
CA GLN A 385 13.04 4.85 -6.19
C GLN A 385 14.02 3.72 -5.91
N VAL A 386 14.88 3.92 -4.91
CA VAL A 386 15.83 2.90 -4.42
C VAL A 386 15.77 2.88 -2.90
N LEU A 387 15.54 1.70 -2.34
CA LEU A 387 15.38 1.47 -0.91
C LEU A 387 16.45 0.50 -0.40
N LEU A 388 16.91 0.70 0.82
CA LEU A 388 17.69 -0.27 1.57
C LEU A 388 16.89 -0.72 2.79
N VAL A 389 16.65 -2.01 2.92
CA VAL A 389 15.89 -2.58 4.04
C VAL A 389 16.84 -3.22 5.04
N VAL A 390 16.77 -2.75 6.29
CA VAL A 390 17.56 -3.24 7.44
C VAL A 390 16.62 -3.45 8.62
N ALA A 391 16.62 -4.65 9.19
CA ALA A 391 15.73 -5.01 10.32
C ALA A 391 14.24 -4.67 10.07
N GLY A 392 13.76 -4.88 8.83
CA GLY A 392 12.40 -4.56 8.41
C GLY A 392 12.12 -3.07 8.17
N GLN A 393 13.11 -2.19 8.38
CA GLN A 393 12.98 -0.75 8.17
C GLN A 393 13.52 -0.38 6.78
N ALA A 394 12.71 0.32 5.98
CA ALA A 394 13.14 0.78 4.67
C ALA A 394 13.73 2.19 4.75
N LEU A 395 15.00 2.31 4.41
CA LEU A 395 15.71 3.57 4.21
C LEU A 395 15.61 3.98 2.74
N VAL A 396 15.18 5.22 2.50
CA VAL A 396 15.10 5.78 1.14
C VAL A 396 16.50 6.26 0.75
N LEU A 397 17.10 5.61 -0.25
CA LEU A 397 18.37 6.04 -0.85
C LEU A 397 18.15 7.00 -2.02
N ARG A 398 17.04 6.81 -2.73
CA ARG A 398 16.50 7.68 -3.77
C ARG A 398 14.98 7.58 -3.71
N GLY A 399 14.28 8.71 -3.80
CA GLY A 399 12.83 8.76 -3.82
C GLY A 399 12.32 10.13 -4.17
#